data_AF-A0A6J3BSU6-F1
#
_entry.id   AF-A0A6J3BSU6-F1
#
_cell.length_a   1.000
_cell.length_b   1.000
_cell.length_c   1.000
_cell.angle_alpha   90.00
_cell.angle_beta   90.00
_cell.angle_gamma   90.00
#
_symmetry.space_group_name_H-M   'P 1'
#
loop_
_entity.id
_entity.type
_entity.pdbx_description
1 polymer ?
#
loop_
_entity_poly.entity_id
_entity_poly.type
_entity_poly.pdbx_seq_one_letter_code
_entity_poly.pdbx_strand_id
1 'polypeptide(L)'
;MLIKAENVPEILNYIYWFLPGSEHIRRTCNYHVQNYTMIPTNRGKKHLLMINGYTYSQKNLTKYYYCSKKDSGCKARVILGCEGNIVRACYDHLHPPPKYVISPSGHYVKL
;
A
#
# COMPACT_ATOMS: atom_id res chain seq x y z
N MET A 1 -5.75 -27.28 12.89
CA MET A 1 -4.98 -27.17 11.62
C MET A 1 -5.99 -26.96 10.50
N LEU A 2 -5.75 -25.95 9.66
CA LEU A 2 -6.56 -25.43 8.55
C LEU A 2 -7.81 -24.62 8.96
N ILE A 3 -7.65 -23.29 9.04
CA ILE A 3 -8.77 -22.36 8.88
C ILE A 3 -8.76 -21.96 7.40
N LYS A 4 -9.79 -22.35 6.68
CA LYS A 4 -10.06 -21.89 5.31
C LYS A 4 -10.40 -20.40 5.41
N ALA A 5 -9.69 -19.55 4.66
CA ALA A 5 -10.11 -18.17 4.45
C ALA A 5 -11.25 -18.21 3.44
N GLU A 6 -12.48 -18.08 3.93
CA GLU A 6 -13.68 -18.04 3.14
C GLU A 6 -13.82 -16.65 2.49
N ASN A 7 -14.10 -16.65 1.19
CA ASN A 7 -14.43 -15.48 0.39
C ASN A 7 -15.48 -14.60 1.08
N VAL A 8 -15.19 -13.31 1.26
CA VAL A 8 -16.20 -12.31 1.62
C VAL A 8 -16.40 -11.38 0.41
N PRO A 9 -17.62 -11.31 -0.16
CA PRO A 9 -17.89 -10.57 -1.39
C PRO A 9 -18.14 -9.08 -1.14
N GLU A 10 -17.74 -8.29 -2.14
CA GLU A 10 -18.39 -7.09 -2.69
C GLU A 10 -19.01 -6.03 -1.74
N ILE A 11 -18.36 -4.86 -1.72
CA ILE A 11 -18.93 -3.50 -1.63
C ILE A 11 -20.14 -3.28 -0.69
N LEU A 12 -19.85 -2.88 0.56
CA LEU A 12 -20.78 -2.05 1.32
C LEU A 12 -20.44 -0.57 1.14
N ASN A 13 -21.19 0.06 0.22
CA ASN A 13 -21.36 1.50 0.12
C ASN A 13 -21.76 2.09 1.49
N TYR A 14 -20.83 2.71 2.20
CA TYR A 14 -21.15 3.68 3.26
C TYR A 14 -21.31 5.06 2.63
N ILE A 15 -22.38 5.22 1.85
CA ILE A 15 -23.03 6.51 1.64
C ILE A 15 -24.14 6.60 2.71
N TYR A 16 -24.52 7.82 3.14
CA TYR A 16 -25.46 8.16 4.24
C TYR A 16 -24.78 8.22 5.63
N TRP A 17 -24.46 9.36 6.27
CA TRP A 17 -25.04 10.70 6.28
C TRP A 17 -23.98 11.76 6.66
N PHE A 18 -23.68 12.72 5.78
CA PHE A 18 -22.93 13.92 6.17
C PHE A 18 -23.74 15.15 5.79
N LEU A 19 -24.05 15.95 6.81
CA LEU A 19 -24.79 17.21 6.76
C LEU A 19 -24.15 18.23 5.79
N PRO A 20 -24.93 19.11 5.13
CA PRO A 20 -24.39 20.15 4.27
C PRO A 20 -23.72 21.24 5.11
N GLY A 21 -22.49 21.63 4.78
CA GLY A 21 -21.91 22.87 5.32
C GLY A 21 -20.45 22.88 5.77
N SER A 22 -19.56 22.04 5.24
CA SER A 22 -18.13 22.41 5.28
C SER A 22 -17.38 21.95 4.02
N GLU A 23 -17.10 22.92 3.16
CA GLU A 23 -16.18 22.79 2.04
C GLU A 23 -14.75 22.57 2.55
N HIS A 24 -14.44 21.33 2.88
CA HIS A 24 -13.08 20.83 2.76
C HIS A 24 -13.13 19.67 1.77
N ILE A 25 -12.74 19.94 0.52
CA ILE A 25 -12.45 18.91 -0.48
C ILE A 25 -11.25 18.11 0.06
N ARG A 26 -11.51 17.20 0.99
CA ARG A 26 -10.61 16.14 1.36
C ARG A 26 -10.57 15.23 0.14
N ARG A 27 -9.56 15.43 -0.71
CA ARG A 27 -9.14 14.51 -1.79
C ARG A 27 -9.56 13.09 -1.41
N THR A 28 -10.64 12.61 -2.01
CA THR A 28 -11.28 11.36 -1.66
C THR A 28 -10.29 10.24 -1.99
N CYS A 29 -9.56 9.76 -0.99
CA CYS A 29 -8.80 8.53 -1.12
C CYS A 29 -9.84 7.39 -1.16
N ASN A 30 -10.17 6.94 -2.37
CA ASN A 30 -11.04 5.80 -2.62
C ASN A 30 -10.60 4.61 -1.75
N TYR A 31 -11.53 4.10 -0.93
CA TYR A 31 -11.34 2.93 -0.06
C TYR A 31 -11.47 1.66 -0.91
N HIS A 32 -10.52 1.45 -1.82
CA HIS A 32 -10.38 0.18 -2.51
C HIS A 32 -9.51 -0.72 -1.64
N VAL A 33 -9.99 -1.92 -1.30
CA VAL A 33 -9.16 -2.93 -0.64
C VAL A 33 -8.10 -3.37 -1.64
N GLN A 34 -6.90 -2.80 -1.53
CA GLN A 34 -5.79 -3.17 -2.39
C GLN A 34 -4.99 -4.29 -1.72
N ASN A 35 -4.88 -5.42 -2.43
CA ASN A 35 -3.92 -6.45 -2.08
C ASN A 35 -2.51 -5.90 -2.23
N TYR A 36 -1.63 -6.31 -1.32
CA TYR A 36 -0.23 -5.93 -1.33
C TYR A 36 0.65 -7.12 -1.02
N THR A 37 1.92 -7.04 -1.41
CA THR A 37 2.92 -8.06 -1.10
C THR A 37 4.02 -7.46 -0.25
N MET A 38 4.43 -8.19 0.79
CA MET A 38 5.59 -7.83 1.61
C MET A 38 6.82 -8.54 1.06
N ILE A 39 7.80 -7.76 0.62
CA ILE A 39 9.06 -8.25 0.09
C ILE A 39 10.12 -8.15 1.19
N PRO A 40 10.69 -9.26 1.67
CA PRO A 40 11.75 -9.24 2.65
C PRO A 40 13.00 -8.56 2.07
N THR A 41 13.75 -7.85 2.91
CA THR A 41 15.01 -7.23 2.49
C THR A 41 16.17 -7.81 3.28
N ASN A 42 17.32 -7.99 2.62
CA ASN A 42 18.53 -8.50 3.28
C ASN A 42 19.16 -7.48 4.25
N ARG A 43 18.66 -6.24 4.30
CA ARG A 43 19.21 -5.14 5.12
C ARG A 43 18.60 -5.07 6.52
N GLY A 44 18.01 -6.16 7.00
CA GLY A 44 17.50 -6.31 8.36
C GLY A 44 15.99 -6.52 8.43
N LYS A 45 15.35 -6.01 9.49
CA LYS A 45 13.94 -6.30 9.82
C LYS A 45 12.89 -5.60 8.94
N LYS A 46 13.32 -4.73 8.03
CA LYS A 46 12.41 -3.93 7.20
C LYS A 46 11.97 -4.72 5.99
N HIS A 47 10.69 -4.59 5.66
CA HIS A 47 10.10 -5.15 4.45
C HIS A 47 9.74 -4.01 3.48
N LEU A 48 9.84 -4.28 2.19
CA LEU A 48 9.24 -3.42 1.18
C LEU A 48 7.78 -3.83 0.98
N LEU A 49 6.91 -2.85 0.88
CA LEU A 49 5.52 -3.05 0.54
C LEU A 49 5.38 -2.87 -0.98
N MET A 50 4.79 -3.82 -1.69
CA MET A 50 4.51 -3.72 -3.12
C MET A 50 3.00 -3.63 -3.36
N ILE A 51 2.59 -2.59 -4.10
CA ILE A 51 1.20 -2.36 -4.51
C ILE A 51 1.22 -1.94 -5.97
N ASN A 52 0.51 -2.67 -6.83
CA ASN A 52 0.39 -2.39 -8.27
C ASN A 52 1.76 -2.16 -8.96
N GLY A 53 2.77 -2.98 -8.61
CA GLY A 53 4.13 -2.88 -9.15
C GLY A 53 5.01 -1.77 -8.56
N TYR A 54 4.45 -0.87 -7.75
CA TYR A 54 5.21 0.15 -7.03
C TYR A 54 5.67 -0.36 -5.68
N THR A 55 6.90 -0.02 -5.29
CA THR A 55 7.46 -0.39 -4.00
C THR A 55 7.54 0.79 -3.04
N TYR A 56 7.27 0.51 -1.76
CA TYR A 56 7.30 1.46 -0.68
C TYR A 56 8.20 0.94 0.44
N SER A 57 9.05 1.83 0.94
CA SER A 57 9.97 1.59 2.05
C SER A 57 9.38 2.05 3.37
N GLN A 58 9.53 1.21 4.40
CA GLN A 58 9.04 1.51 5.74
C GLN A 58 9.94 2.55 6.43
N LYS A 59 9.33 3.60 6.99
CA LYS A 59 10.02 4.58 7.83
C LYS A 59 10.20 4.02 9.23
N ASN A 60 11.45 3.78 9.65
CA ASN A 60 11.85 3.45 11.02
C ASN A 60 10.95 2.43 11.75
N LEU A 61 10.53 1.35 11.07
CA LEU A 61 9.63 0.31 11.63
C LEU A 61 8.25 0.83 12.08
N THR A 62 7.85 2.01 11.60
CA THR A 62 6.52 2.58 11.85
C THR A 62 5.51 2.09 10.82
N LYS A 63 4.24 2.46 11.00
CA LYS A 63 3.16 2.20 10.04
C LYS A 63 3.25 2.97 8.72
N TYR A 64 4.23 3.87 8.57
CA TYR A 64 4.36 4.75 7.42
C TYR A 64 5.29 4.14 6.37
N TYR A 65 4.77 4.02 5.15
CA TYR A 65 5.47 3.54 3.98
C TYR A 65 5.52 4.65 2.93
N TYR A 66 6.70 4.88 2.36
CA TYR A 66 6.94 5.90 1.35
C TYR A 66 7.47 5.26 0.09
N CYS A 67 7.07 5.76 -1.08
CA CYS A 67 7.59 5.25 -2.34
C CYS A 67 9.12 5.14 -2.30
N SER A 68 9.66 4.05 -2.84
CA SER A 68 11.11 3.83 -2.89
C SER A 68 11.86 4.89 -3.71
N LYS A 69 11.16 5.73 -4.48
CA LYS A 69 11.68 6.88 -5.22
C LYS A 69 11.35 8.23 -4.54
N LYS A 70 11.08 8.24 -3.23
CA LYS A 70 10.82 9.49 -2.49
C LYS A 70 11.96 10.51 -2.63
N ASP A 71 13.21 10.03 -2.65
CA ASP A 71 14.40 10.88 -2.75
C ASP A 71 14.55 11.47 -4.17
N SER A 72 13.82 10.93 -5.15
CA SER A 72 13.66 11.49 -6.50
C SER A 72 12.44 12.42 -6.62
N GLY A 73 11.81 12.79 -5.50
CA GLY A 73 10.67 13.72 -5.46
C GLY A 73 9.28 13.08 -5.47
N CYS A 74 9.18 11.74 -5.45
CA CYS A 74 7.88 11.07 -5.40
C CYS A 74 7.19 11.23 -4.04
N LYS A 75 5.91 11.64 -4.05
CA LYS A 75 5.12 11.92 -2.84
C LYS A 75 4.16 10.80 -2.45
N ALA A 76 4.11 9.71 -3.23
CA ALA A 76 3.27 8.57 -2.95
C ALA A 76 3.64 7.91 -1.61
N ARG A 77 2.61 7.60 -0.82
CA ARG A 77 2.74 7.09 0.55
C ARG A 77 1.57 6.22 0.93
N VAL A 78 1.82 5.26 1.80
CA VAL A 78 0.84 4.31 2.34
C VAL A 78 0.99 4.26 3.85
N ILE A 79 -0.13 4.18 4.56
CA ILE A 79 -0.21 4.04 6.01
C ILE A 79 -0.96 2.75 6.29
N LEU A 80 -0.29 1.81 6.95
CA LEU A 80 -0.91 0.56 7.40
C LEU A 80 -1.55 0.74 8.78
N GLY A 81 -2.58 -0.05 9.07
CA GLY A 81 -3.18 -0.19 10.39
C GLY A 81 -2.42 -1.21 11.23
N CYS A 82 -2.86 -1.40 12.47
CA CYS A 82 -2.29 -2.39 13.38
C CYS A 82 -2.49 -3.83 12.87
N GLU A 83 -3.57 -4.07 12.13
CA GLU A 83 -3.90 -5.36 11.52
C GLU A 83 -3.26 -5.54 10.14
N GLY A 84 -2.41 -4.60 9.72
CA GLY A 84 -1.78 -4.62 8.39
C GLY A 84 -2.70 -4.17 7.25
N ASN A 85 -3.95 -3.80 7.51
CA ASN A 85 -4.84 -3.21 6.50
C ASN A 85 -4.37 -1.81 6.06
N ILE A 86 -4.66 -1.41 4.82
CA ILE A 86 -4.33 -0.06 4.35
C ILE A 86 -5.34 0.94 4.94
N VAL A 87 -4.88 1.80 5.85
CA VAL A 87 -5.71 2.84 6.47
C VAL A 87 -5.78 4.08 5.58
N ARG A 88 -4.68 4.40 4.91
CA ARG A 88 -4.61 5.53 3.98
C ARG A 88 -3.55 5.29 2.93
N ALA A 89 -3.84 5.68 1.69
CA ALA A 89 -2.86 5.68 0.63
C ALA A 89 -2.99 6.93 -0.26
N CYS A 90 -1.86 7.35 -0.81
CA CYS A 90 -1.75 8.29 -1.91
C CYS A 90 -0.86 7.62 -2.96
N TYR A 91 -1.45 7.33 -4.12
CA TYR A 91 -0.84 6.60 -5.22
C TYR A 91 -0.34 7.52 -6.33
N ASP A 92 -0.24 8.83 -6.08
CA ASP A 92 0.25 9.82 -7.04
C ASP A 92 1.76 9.66 -7.23
N HIS A 93 2.15 8.83 -8.20
CA HIS A 93 3.53 8.63 -8.62
C HIS A 93 3.86 9.52 -9.81
N LEU A 94 5.04 10.15 -9.76
CA LEU A 94 5.59 10.94 -10.88
C LEU A 94 6.65 10.16 -11.67
N HIS A 95 6.60 8.84 -11.59
CA HIS A 95 7.54 7.95 -12.27
C HIS A 95 6.87 6.63 -12.62
N PRO A 96 7.37 5.91 -13.65
CA PRO A 96 6.89 4.57 -13.96
C PRO A 96 7.21 3.58 -12.82
N PRO A 97 6.47 2.46 -12.73
CA PRO A 97 6.79 1.40 -11.81
C PRO A 97 8.19 0.83 -12.11
N PRO A 98 9.00 0.54 -11.08
CA PRO A 98 10.22 -0.26 -11.25
C PRO A 98 9.88 -1.65 -11.79
N LYS A 99 10.78 -2.21 -12.62
CA LYS A 99 10.64 -3.58 -13.11
C LYS A 99 11.20 -4.56 -12.06
N TYR A 100 10.42 -5.61 -11.79
CA TYR A 100 10.81 -6.71 -10.93
C TYR A 100 10.59 -8.03 -11.67
N VAL A 101 11.46 -9.00 -11.40
CA VAL A 101 11.25 -10.41 -11.76
C VAL A 101 11.18 -11.23 -10.49
N ILE A 102 10.38 -12.29 -10.52
CA ILE A 102 10.33 -13.26 -9.42
C ILE A 102 11.28 -14.39 -9.79
N SER A 103 12.26 -14.66 -8.94
CA SER A 103 13.19 -15.78 -9.12
C SER A 103 12.44 -17.12 -8.99
N PRO A 104 13.01 -18.23 -9.48
CA PRO A 104 12.44 -19.57 -9.24
C PRO A 104 12.25 -19.90 -7.74
N SER A 105 13.04 -19.26 -6.87
CA SER A 105 12.93 -19.36 -5.41
C SER A 105 11.86 -18.45 -4.79
N GLY A 106 11.10 -17.70 -5.59
CA GLY A 106 10.03 -16.80 -5.11
C GLY A 106 10.52 -15.43 -4.63
N HIS A 107 11.80 -15.10 -4.82
CA HIS A 107 12.35 -13.80 -4.41
C HIS A 107 12.15 -12.75 -5.49
N TYR A 108 11.75 -11.54 -5.07
CA TYR A 108 11.66 -10.39 -5.95
C TYR A 108 13.05 -9.81 -6.21
N VAL A 109 13.50 -9.87 -7.47
CA VAL A 109 14.75 -9.25 -7.92
C VAL A 109 14.40 -8.05 -8.78
N LYS A 110 14.92 -6.88 -8.39
CA LYS A 110 14.75 -5.66 -9.16
C LYS A 110 15.68 -5.69 -10.37
N LEU A 111 15.15 -5.36 -11.55
CA LEU A 111 15.93 -5.18 -12.78
C LEU A 111 16.57 -3.79 -12.86
#